data_AF-A0A4Y2HJ96-F1
#
_entry.id   AF-A0A4Y2HJ96-F1
#
_cell.length_a   1.000
_cell.length_b   1.000
_cell.length_c   1.000
_cell.angle_alpha   90.00
_cell.angle_beta   90.00
_cell.angle_gamma   90.00
#
_symmetry.space_group_name_H-M   'P 1'
#
loop_
_entity.id
_entity.type
_entity.pdbx_description
1 polymer ?
#
loop_
_entity_poly.entity_id
_entity_poly.type
_entity_poly.pdbx_seq_one_letter_code
_entity_poly.pdbx_strand_id
1 'polypeptide(L)'
;MVLAAYWRGKSIEDSNLETGAMALLGITWCRANKCCPKHIFPSCHNDEDSVTVSGPKYSVKEVPVDALIAKSVFVREVDRCGYAFHSQCVLSAVGKLQTSLGKVIHIHIPKPRTSRWISSCYPKQKWEEPSAKLVAAFYFVKSFASPVLFHEALHHIPKDVVVIEIVPHQLLQRVIGTDAEYEKQCG
;
A
#
# COMPACT_ATOMS: atom_id res chain seq x y z
N MET A 1 3.62 -7.30 16.65
CA MET A 1 2.78 -6.85 15.52
C MET A 1 1.43 -6.27 15.93
N VAL A 2 0.68 -6.89 16.85
CA VAL A 2 -0.63 -6.38 17.30
C VAL A 2 -0.58 -4.92 17.77
N LEU A 3 0.35 -4.58 18.67
CA LEU A 3 0.50 -3.20 19.16
C LEU A 3 0.90 -2.21 18.05
N ALA A 4 1.69 -2.65 17.06
CA ALA A 4 2.06 -1.78 15.94
C ALA A 4 0.84 -1.46 15.06
N ALA A 5 -0.04 -2.43 14.82
CA ALA A 5 -1.30 -2.22 14.11
C ALA A 5 -2.25 -1.29 14.88
N TYR A 6 -2.38 -1.50 16.20
CA TYR A 6 -3.14 -0.61 17.08
C TYR A 6 -2.65 0.83 17.00
N TRP A 7 -1.35 1.06 17.18
CA TRP A 7 -0.80 2.42 17.14
C TRP A 7 -0.85 3.05 15.76
N ARG A 8 -0.85 2.26 14.67
CA ARG A 8 -1.11 2.76 13.32
C ARG A 8 -2.50 3.37 13.22
N GLY A 9 -3.53 2.64 13.63
CA GLY A 9 -4.91 3.14 13.69
C GLY A 9 -5.04 4.35 14.61
N LYS A 10 -4.55 4.23 15.85
CA LYS A 10 -4.69 5.28 16.85
C LYS A 10 -4.01 6.59 16.45
N SER A 11 -2.83 6.52 15.82
CA SER A 11 -2.13 7.71 15.36
C SER A 11 -2.88 8.44 14.25
N ILE A 12 -3.68 7.74 13.43
CA ILE A 12 -4.54 8.36 12.42
C ILE A 12 -5.69 9.11 13.10
N GLU A 13 -6.41 8.44 13.99
CA GLU A 13 -7.53 9.03 14.75
C GLU A 13 -7.09 10.31 15.48
N ASP A 14 -5.94 10.23 16.16
CA ASP A 14 -5.44 11.36 16.95
C ASP A 14 -4.89 12.50 16.08
N SER A 15 -4.75 12.32 14.76
CA SER A 15 -4.13 13.29 13.84
C SER A 15 -5.08 14.19 13.07
N ASN A 16 -6.40 14.01 13.24
CA ASN A 16 -7.41 14.83 12.56
C ASN A 16 -7.11 15.00 11.06
N LEU A 17 -6.84 13.87 10.38
CA LEU A 17 -6.56 13.89 8.95
C LEU A 17 -7.77 14.43 8.17
N GLU A 18 -7.50 15.16 7.08
CA GLU A 18 -8.54 15.52 6.13
C GLU A 18 -9.20 14.26 5.56
N THR A 19 -10.50 14.35 5.26
CA THR A 19 -11.22 13.25 4.63
C THR A 19 -10.65 12.94 3.25
N GLY A 20 -10.06 11.77 3.12
CA GLY A 20 -9.52 11.22 1.90
C GLY A 20 -10.39 10.12 1.29
N ALA A 21 -9.99 9.68 0.11
CA ALA A 21 -10.51 8.49 -0.53
C ALA A 21 -9.40 7.75 -1.30
N MET A 22 -9.69 6.52 -1.70
CA MET A 22 -8.83 5.72 -2.56
C MET A 22 -9.66 5.10 -3.68
N ALA A 23 -9.09 4.99 -4.87
CA ALA A 23 -9.76 4.42 -6.03
C ALA A 23 -8.79 3.52 -6.82
N LEU A 24 -9.27 2.35 -7.22
CA LEU A 24 -8.59 1.44 -8.13
C LEU A 24 -8.85 1.88 -9.58
N LEU A 25 -7.79 2.00 -10.37
CA LEU A 25 -7.81 2.39 -11.78
C LEU A 25 -7.17 1.29 -12.64
N GLY A 26 -7.81 0.96 -13.75
CA GLY A 26 -7.27 0.08 -14.80
C GLY A 26 -6.29 0.80 -15.72
N ILE A 27 -5.17 1.29 -15.19
CA ILE A 27 -4.10 1.98 -15.94
C ILE A 27 -2.73 1.56 -15.42
N THR A 28 -1.70 1.75 -16.25
CA THR A 28 -0.32 1.49 -15.84
C THR A 28 0.20 2.48 -14.81
N TRP A 29 1.16 2.05 -13.98
CA TRP A 29 1.84 2.91 -13.01
C TRP A 29 2.45 4.17 -13.63
N CYS A 30 3.09 4.03 -14.80
CA CYS A 30 3.67 5.14 -15.53
C CYS A 30 2.62 6.18 -15.93
N ARG A 31 1.44 5.72 -16.40
CA ARG A 31 0.34 6.62 -16.77
C ARG A 31 -0.26 7.30 -15.54
N ALA A 32 -0.45 6.59 -14.44
CA ALA A 32 -0.92 7.18 -13.19
C ALA A 32 0.00 8.33 -12.74
N ASN A 33 1.32 8.10 -12.72
CA ASN A 33 2.29 9.13 -12.34
C ASN A 33 2.33 10.36 -13.27
N LYS A 34 1.96 10.20 -14.55
CA LYS A 34 1.94 11.30 -15.53
C LYS A 34 0.61 12.06 -15.58
N CYS A 35 -0.51 11.38 -15.34
CA CYS A 35 -1.84 11.91 -15.61
C CYS A 35 -2.63 12.27 -14.36
N CYS A 36 -2.22 11.80 -13.17
CA CYS A 36 -2.93 12.14 -11.94
C CYS A 36 -2.84 13.66 -11.66
N PRO A 37 -3.95 14.30 -11.26
CA PRO A 37 -3.94 15.68 -10.79
C PRO A 37 -2.98 15.88 -9.61
N LYS A 38 -2.58 17.14 -9.36
CA LYS A 38 -1.60 17.50 -8.31
C LYS A 38 -1.89 16.95 -6.91
N HIS A 39 -3.16 16.71 -6.59
CA HIS A 39 -3.62 16.24 -5.26
C HIS A 39 -3.99 14.75 -5.24
N ILE A 40 -3.70 14.02 -6.32
CA ILE A 40 -3.94 12.59 -6.45
C ILE A 40 -2.60 11.88 -6.61
N PHE A 41 -2.41 10.86 -5.79
CA PHE A 41 -1.15 10.15 -5.67
C PHE A 41 -1.35 8.69 -6.07
N PRO A 42 -0.55 8.16 -7.01
CA PRO A 42 -0.41 6.72 -7.17
C PRO A 42 0.10 6.11 -5.85
N SER A 43 -0.69 5.21 -5.27
CA SER A 43 -0.51 4.71 -3.91
C SER A 43 -0.23 3.22 -3.84
N CYS A 44 -0.81 2.41 -4.72
CA CYS A 44 -0.51 0.98 -4.79
C CYS A 44 -0.34 0.58 -6.26
N HIS A 45 0.82 0.02 -6.61
CA HIS A 45 1.05 -0.64 -7.89
C HIS A 45 0.66 -2.10 -7.71
N ASN A 46 -0.57 -2.44 -8.06
CA ASN A 46 -1.11 -3.78 -7.80
C ASN A 46 -0.70 -4.73 -8.92
N ASP A 47 -0.90 -4.33 -10.16
CA ASP A 47 -0.54 -5.08 -11.37
C ASP A 47 -0.07 -4.14 -12.49
N GLU A 48 0.36 -4.70 -13.64
CA GLU A 48 0.88 -3.96 -14.79
C GLU A 48 -0.04 -2.81 -15.22
N ASP A 49 -1.35 -3.05 -15.22
CA ASP A 49 -2.41 -2.12 -15.56
C ASP A 49 -3.41 -1.88 -14.41
N SER A 50 -3.01 -2.13 -13.17
CA SER A 50 -3.89 -2.02 -11.99
C SER A 50 -3.23 -1.18 -10.90
N VAL A 51 -3.73 0.04 -10.71
CA VAL A 51 -3.15 1.03 -9.78
C VAL A 51 -4.22 1.59 -8.86
N THR A 52 -3.96 1.57 -7.56
CA THR A 52 -4.76 2.33 -6.60
C THR A 52 -4.18 3.73 -6.43
N VAL A 53 -5.01 4.75 -6.60
CA VAL A 53 -4.68 6.14 -6.30
C VAL A 53 -5.32 6.57 -4.98
N SER A 54 -4.75 7.58 -4.33
CA SER A 54 -5.32 8.20 -3.13
C SER A 54 -5.22 9.72 -3.18
N GLY A 55 -6.09 10.40 -2.43
CA GLY A 55 -6.05 11.84 -2.27
C GLY A 55 -7.26 12.36 -1.49
N PRO A 56 -7.43 13.70 -1.40
CA PRO A 56 -8.63 14.29 -0.80
C PRO A 56 -9.90 13.74 -1.44
N LYS A 57 -10.95 13.52 -0.64
CA LYS A 57 -12.17 12.84 -1.10
C LYS A 57 -12.83 13.56 -2.29
N TYR A 58 -12.83 14.88 -2.30
CA TYR A 58 -13.35 15.67 -3.42
C TYR A 58 -12.51 15.47 -4.69
N SER A 59 -11.18 15.52 -4.56
CA SER A 59 -10.26 15.36 -5.69
C SER A 59 -10.33 13.96 -6.29
N VAL A 60 -10.52 12.91 -5.48
CA VAL A 60 -10.62 11.53 -5.98
C VAL A 60 -11.89 11.33 -6.79
N LYS A 61 -12.99 12.01 -6.42
CA LYS A 61 -14.23 12.02 -7.21
C LYS A 61 -14.09 12.82 -8.52
N GLU A 62 -13.25 13.84 -8.50
CA GLU A 62 -12.93 14.70 -9.66
C GLU A 62 -11.75 14.20 -10.51
N VAL A 63 -11.08 13.11 -10.10
CA VAL A 63 -10.28 12.32 -11.05
C VAL A 63 -11.16 12.19 -12.29
N PRO A 64 -10.67 12.47 -13.50
CA PRO A 64 -11.53 12.54 -14.68
C PRO A 64 -11.98 11.13 -15.07
N VAL A 65 -12.80 10.55 -14.21
CA VAL A 65 -13.43 9.25 -14.27
C VAL A 65 -14.23 9.21 -15.55
N ASP A 66 -14.89 10.30 -15.95
CA ASP A 66 -15.57 10.38 -17.24
C ASP A 66 -14.61 10.30 -18.43
N ALA A 67 -13.43 10.93 -18.37
CA ALA A 67 -12.43 10.85 -19.46
C ALA A 67 -11.68 9.50 -19.47
N LEU A 68 -11.60 8.82 -18.33
CA LEU A 68 -11.04 7.49 -18.18
C LEU A 68 -12.06 6.42 -18.62
N ILE A 69 -13.31 6.52 -18.18
CA ILE A 69 -14.45 5.68 -18.58
C ILE A 69 -14.73 5.83 -20.08
N ALA A 70 -14.67 7.06 -20.63
CA ALA A 70 -14.78 7.28 -22.08
C ALA A 70 -13.67 6.57 -22.88
N LYS A 71 -12.55 6.23 -22.23
CA LYS A 71 -11.45 5.41 -22.77
C LYS A 71 -11.52 3.95 -22.33
N SER A 72 -12.67 3.49 -21.83
CA SER A 72 -12.91 2.15 -21.30
C SER A 72 -12.00 1.74 -20.12
N VAL A 73 -11.56 2.71 -19.33
CA VAL A 73 -10.75 2.44 -18.12
C VAL A 73 -11.68 2.11 -16.94
N PHE A 74 -11.39 1.00 -16.29
CA PHE A 74 -12.07 0.56 -15.07
C PHE A 74 -11.75 1.48 -13.88
N VAL A 75 -12.77 1.91 -13.14
CA VAL A 75 -12.64 2.71 -11.90
C VAL A 75 -13.49 2.09 -10.80
N ARG A 76 -12.90 1.84 -9.62
CA ARG A 76 -13.63 1.32 -8.45
C ARG A 76 -13.18 2.03 -7.19
N GLU A 77 -14.13 2.59 -6.43
CA GLU A 77 -13.84 3.14 -5.10
C GLU A 77 -13.39 2.02 -4.14
N VAL A 78 -12.41 2.34 -3.29
CA VAL A 78 -11.90 1.45 -2.25
C VAL A 78 -12.26 2.07 -0.91
N ASP A 79 -13.14 1.42 -0.15
CA ASP A 79 -13.52 1.90 1.18
C ASP A 79 -12.35 1.77 2.15
N ARG A 80 -11.87 2.93 2.62
CA ARG A 80 -10.75 3.08 3.54
C ARG A 80 -11.13 3.98 4.72
N CYS A 81 -12.39 3.93 5.14
CA CYS A 81 -12.91 4.69 6.29
C CYS A 81 -12.68 6.22 6.17
N GLY A 82 -12.68 6.74 4.95
CA GLY A 82 -12.44 8.17 4.69
C GLY A 82 -10.99 8.62 4.78
N TYR A 83 -10.01 7.72 4.63
CA TYR A 83 -8.58 8.07 4.62
C TYR A 83 -7.90 7.73 3.28
N ALA A 84 -6.93 8.58 2.91
CA ALA A 84 -6.09 8.40 1.72
C ALA A 84 -4.71 7.85 2.11
N PHE A 85 -4.59 6.53 2.23
CA PHE A 85 -3.35 5.88 2.65
C PHE A 85 -2.24 5.91 1.59
N HIS A 86 -0.99 5.70 2.01
CA HIS A 86 0.16 5.55 1.12
C HIS A 86 0.41 6.78 0.25
N SER A 87 0.20 7.97 0.81
CA SER A 87 0.45 9.24 0.15
C SER A 87 0.77 10.36 1.14
N GLN A 88 0.90 11.58 0.63
CA GLN A 88 1.18 12.76 1.43
C GLN A 88 0.04 13.09 2.41
N CYS A 89 -1.18 12.59 2.15
CA CYS A 89 -2.36 12.83 2.98
C CYS A 89 -2.23 12.27 4.41
N VAL A 90 -1.30 11.33 4.65
CA VAL A 90 -1.09 10.76 6.00
C VAL A 90 0.12 11.34 6.74
N LEU A 91 0.81 12.33 6.18
CA LEU A 91 2.07 12.83 6.75
C LEU A 91 1.90 13.47 8.13
N SER A 92 0.77 14.11 8.43
CA SER A 92 0.52 14.68 9.77
C SER A 92 0.42 13.61 10.87
N ALA A 93 0.13 12.35 10.51
CA ALA A 93 0.13 11.21 11.44
C ALA A 93 1.51 10.56 11.63
N VAL A 94 2.48 10.84 10.76
CA VAL A 94 3.80 10.18 10.76
C VAL A 94 4.55 10.41 12.07
N GLY A 95 4.59 11.64 12.59
CA GLY A 95 5.32 11.96 13.82
C GLY A 95 4.76 11.25 15.05
N LYS A 96 3.44 11.20 15.18
CA LYS A 96 2.75 10.47 16.26
C LYS A 96 3.00 8.96 16.13
N LEU A 97 2.88 8.43 14.92
CA LEU A 97 3.14 7.02 14.67
C LEU A 97 4.58 6.63 15.00
N GLN A 98 5.56 7.42 14.56
CA GLN A 98 6.98 7.19 14.86
C GLN A 98 7.23 7.16 16.37
N THR A 99 6.64 8.10 17.11
CA THR A 99 6.76 8.19 18.58
C THR A 99 6.16 6.97 19.27
N SER A 100 4.94 6.59 18.91
CA SER A 100 4.23 5.44 19.50
C SER A 100 4.90 4.10 19.17
N LEU A 101 5.32 3.91 17.91
CA LEU A 101 6.05 2.72 17.50
C LEU A 101 7.43 2.66 18.12
N GLY A 102 8.09 3.79 18.33
CA GLY A 102 9.33 3.84 19.10
C GLY A 102 9.12 3.18 20.46
N LYS A 103 8.15 3.62 21.24
CA LYS A 103 7.89 3.09 22.59
C LYS A 103 7.62 1.58 22.63
N VAL A 104 6.96 1.05 21.60
CA VAL A 104 6.57 -0.36 21.55
C VAL A 104 7.64 -1.26 20.93
N ILE A 105 8.32 -0.78 19.89
CA ILE A 105 9.32 -1.57 19.14
C ILE A 105 10.71 -1.46 19.79
N HIS A 106 11.00 -0.39 20.56
CA HIS A 106 12.25 -0.26 21.33
C HIS A 106 12.40 -1.25 22.49
N ILE A 107 11.39 -2.08 22.78
CA ILE A 107 11.49 -3.09 23.84
C ILE A 107 12.57 -4.16 23.52
N HIS A 108 13.02 -4.28 22.25
CA HIS A 108 14.16 -5.11 21.87
C HIS A 108 15.02 -4.46 20.78
N ILE A 109 16.32 -4.80 20.73
CA ILE A 109 17.23 -4.47 19.61
C ILE A 109 16.51 -4.79 18.28
N PRO A 110 16.43 -3.85 17.32
CA PRO A 110 15.72 -4.08 16.06
C PRO A 110 16.23 -5.35 15.39
N LYS A 111 15.31 -6.29 15.15
CA LYS A 111 15.67 -7.56 14.52
C LYS A 111 15.92 -7.34 13.03
N PRO A 112 16.94 -8.00 12.45
CA PRO A 112 17.15 -7.97 11.01
C PRO A 112 15.98 -8.65 10.29
N ARG A 113 15.54 -8.03 9.19
CA ARG A 113 14.69 -8.67 8.19
C ARG A 113 15.53 -9.70 7.46
N THR A 114 14.92 -10.85 7.18
CA THR A 114 15.56 -11.90 6.37
C THR A 114 15.35 -11.61 4.89
N SER A 115 16.20 -12.18 4.03
CA SER A 115 16.05 -12.12 2.57
C SER A 115 14.74 -12.72 2.06
N ARG A 116 14.07 -13.58 2.85
CA ARG A 116 12.74 -14.13 2.52
C ARG A 116 11.63 -13.09 2.56
N TRP A 117 11.81 -11.96 3.25
CA TRP A 117 10.81 -10.91 3.28
C TRP A 117 11.12 -9.83 2.24
N ILE A 118 10.45 -9.91 1.10
CA ILE A 118 10.52 -8.90 0.05
C ILE A 118 9.77 -7.62 0.49
N SER A 119 10.42 -6.45 0.42
CA SER A 119 9.78 -5.19 0.81
C SER A 119 8.93 -4.65 -0.33
N SER A 120 7.69 -4.25 -0.03
CA SER A 120 6.82 -3.51 -0.95
C SER A 120 6.75 -2.01 -0.65
N CYS A 121 7.49 -1.49 0.33
CA CYS A 121 7.53 -0.04 0.63
C CYS A 121 8.88 0.61 0.35
N TYR A 122 9.87 -0.19 -0.08
CA TYR A 122 11.16 0.26 -0.56
C TYR A 122 11.37 -0.25 -2.00
N PRO A 123 11.84 0.58 -2.93
CA PRO A 123 12.27 0.11 -4.23
C PRO A 123 13.48 -0.82 -4.07
N LYS A 124 13.64 -1.79 -4.97
CA LYS A 124 14.68 -2.84 -4.91
C LYS A 124 16.08 -2.29 -4.66
N GLN A 125 16.42 -1.18 -5.31
CA GLN A 125 17.72 -0.51 -5.22
C GLN A 125 18.04 -0.06 -3.78
N LYS A 126 17.03 0.07 -2.92
CA LYS A 126 17.14 0.53 -1.53
C LYS A 126 16.96 -0.57 -0.50
N TRP A 127 16.78 -1.83 -0.90
CA TRP A 127 16.63 -2.93 0.07
C TRP A 127 17.86 -3.15 0.93
N GLU A 128 19.04 -2.80 0.41
CA GLU A 128 20.29 -2.93 1.14
C GLU A 128 20.53 -1.79 2.16
N GLU A 129 19.70 -0.74 2.15
CA GLU A 129 19.80 0.35 3.12
C GLU A 129 19.54 -0.14 4.55
N PRO A 130 20.23 0.39 5.57
CA PRO A 130 19.99 0.01 6.97
C PRO A 130 18.53 0.17 7.39
N SER A 131 17.84 1.19 6.85
CA SER A 131 16.43 1.43 7.14
C SER A 131 15.48 0.40 6.52
N ALA A 132 15.91 -0.30 5.48
CA ALA A 132 15.17 -1.40 4.88
C ALA A 132 15.52 -2.74 5.55
N LYS A 133 16.69 -2.90 6.17
CA LYS A 133 17.11 -4.20 6.75
C LYS A 133 16.57 -4.51 8.14
N LEU A 134 15.95 -3.55 8.83
CA LEU A 134 15.55 -3.71 10.22
C LEU A 134 14.03 -3.64 10.41
N VAL A 135 13.51 -4.50 11.28
CA VAL A 135 12.13 -4.40 11.77
C VAL A 135 12.09 -3.34 12.87
N ALA A 136 11.91 -2.08 12.48
CA ALA A 136 11.96 -0.92 13.37
C ALA A 136 10.82 0.07 13.08
N ALA A 137 10.61 1.03 13.98
CA ALA A 137 9.58 2.06 13.84
C ALA A 137 9.63 2.80 12.48
N PHE A 138 10.83 3.19 12.03
CA PHE A 138 11.01 3.86 10.74
C PHE A 138 10.53 3.02 9.55
N TYR A 139 10.67 1.70 9.59
CA TYR A 139 10.25 0.81 8.51
C TYR A 139 8.73 0.78 8.40
N PHE A 140 8.03 0.68 9.53
CA PHE A 140 6.57 0.72 9.58
C PHE A 140 6.01 2.09 9.21
N VAL A 141 6.68 3.17 9.62
CA VAL A 141 6.33 4.53 9.19
C VAL A 141 6.54 4.70 7.68
N LYS A 142 7.64 4.14 7.13
CA LYS A 142 7.86 4.12 5.69
C LYS A 142 6.74 3.39 4.95
N SER A 143 6.37 2.20 5.43
CA SER A 143 5.22 1.42 4.91
C SER A 143 3.88 2.16 5.02
N PHE A 144 3.71 3.00 6.02
CA PHE A 144 2.49 3.79 6.21
C PHE A 144 2.35 4.93 5.21
N ALA A 145 3.43 5.66 4.95
CA ALA A 145 3.41 6.89 4.14
C ALA A 145 3.92 6.73 2.70
N SER A 146 4.52 5.59 2.35
CA SER A 146 5.03 5.35 1.00
C SER A 146 4.06 4.50 0.17
N PRO A 147 4.14 4.59 -1.16
CA PRO A 147 3.43 3.69 -2.05
C PRO A 147 3.73 2.21 -1.78
N VAL A 148 2.76 1.35 -2.09
CA VAL A 148 2.89 -0.10 -2.07
C VAL A 148 3.29 -0.59 -3.46
N LEU A 149 4.53 -1.03 -3.58
CA LEU A 149 5.16 -1.62 -4.77
C LEU A 149 4.87 -3.13 -4.81
N PHE A 150 3.58 -3.49 -4.94
CA PHE A 150 3.14 -4.89 -4.85
C PHE A 150 3.54 -5.66 -6.11
N HIS A 151 3.24 -5.12 -7.30
CA HIS A 151 3.62 -5.69 -8.58
C HIS A 151 5.13 -5.94 -8.67
N GLU A 152 5.95 -4.98 -8.24
CA GLU A 152 7.41 -5.14 -8.20
C GLU A 152 7.86 -6.24 -7.24
N ALA A 153 7.20 -6.36 -6.08
CA ALA A 153 7.51 -7.43 -5.13
C ALA A 153 7.14 -8.81 -5.67
N LEU A 154 6.02 -8.94 -6.40
CA LEU A 154 5.57 -10.19 -7.01
C LEU A 154 6.56 -10.72 -8.06
N HIS A 155 7.27 -9.85 -8.78
CA HIS A 155 8.29 -10.24 -9.77
C HIS A 155 9.49 -11.00 -9.17
N HIS A 156 9.61 -11.01 -7.84
CA HIS A 156 10.65 -11.76 -7.12
C HIS A 156 10.21 -13.14 -6.65
N ILE A 157 8.94 -13.49 -6.83
CA ILE A 157 8.42 -14.80 -6.51
C ILE A 157 8.88 -15.79 -7.60
N PRO A 158 9.50 -16.92 -7.25
CA PRO A 158 9.85 -17.95 -8.23
C PRO A 158 8.63 -18.52 -8.96
N LYS A 159 8.84 -19.12 -10.13
CA LYS A 159 7.82 -19.94 -10.79
C LYS A 159 7.56 -21.23 -10.01
N ASP A 160 6.41 -21.86 -10.27
CA ASP A 160 6.03 -23.17 -9.72
C ASP A 160 5.98 -23.19 -8.17
N VAL A 161 5.43 -22.14 -7.58
CA VAL A 161 5.25 -22.02 -6.14
C VAL A 161 3.77 -21.96 -5.76
N VAL A 162 3.47 -22.37 -4.53
CA VAL A 162 2.15 -22.16 -3.93
C VAL A 162 2.13 -20.77 -3.28
N VAL A 163 1.16 -19.95 -3.66
CA VAL A 163 0.91 -18.64 -3.04
C VAL A 163 -0.29 -18.71 -2.12
N ILE A 164 -0.09 -18.35 -0.85
CA ILE A 164 -1.15 -18.33 0.17
C ILE A 164 -1.46 -16.87 0.52
N GLU A 165 -2.71 -16.45 0.30
CA GLU A 165 -3.19 -15.11 0.69
C GLU A 165 -3.66 -15.13 2.15
N ILE A 166 -2.92 -14.46 3.04
CA ILE A 166 -3.24 -14.39 4.47
C ILE A 166 -4.03 -13.10 4.76
N VAL A 167 -5.36 -13.18 4.64
CA VAL A 167 -6.29 -12.04 4.76
C VAL A 167 -7.66 -12.50 5.29
N PRO A 168 -8.47 -11.61 5.88
CA PRO A 168 -9.83 -11.95 6.29
C PRO A 168 -10.78 -12.14 5.08
N HIS A 169 -10.49 -11.50 3.94
CA HIS A 169 -11.26 -11.61 2.69
C HIS A 169 -10.32 -11.56 1.47
N GLN A 170 -10.61 -12.38 0.46
CA GLN A 170 -9.79 -12.56 -0.74
C GLN A 170 -9.84 -11.34 -1.67
N LEU A 171 -8.82 -10.48 -1.63
CA LEU A 171 -8.76 -9.24 -2.42
C LEU A 171 -7.71 -9.31 -3.53
N LEU A 172 -6.65 -10.11 -3.33
CA LEU A 172 -5.47 -10.12 -4.20
C LEU A 172 -5.46 -11.29 -5.19
N GLN A 173 -6.39 -12.24 -5.08
CA GLN A 173 -6.49 -13.39 -6.02
C GLN A 173 -6.42 -12.97 -7.50
N ARG A 174 -7.17 -11.92 -7.89
CA ARG A 174 -7.18 -11.42 -9.27
C ARG A 174 -5.85 -10.84 -9.74
N VAL A 175 -5.02 -10.40 -8.80
CA VAL A 175 -3.73 -9.74 -9.05
C VAL A 175 -2.58 -10.75 -8.99
N ILE A 176 -2.72 -11.81 -8.19
CA ILE A 176 -1.69 -12.82 -7.99
C ILE A 176 -1.78 -13.92 -9.06
N GLY A 177 -2.90 -14.10 -9.76
CA GLY A 177 -3.03 -15.17 -10.75
C GLY A 177 -4.11 -14.98 -11.82
N THR A 178 -3.67 -15.04 -13.09
CA THR A 178 -4.41 -15.70 -14.18
C THR A 178 -3.73 -17.02 -14.62
N ASP A 179 -2.49 -17.29 -14.21
CA ASP A 179 -1.78 -18.57 -14.44
C ASP A 179 -1.58 -19.41 -13.16
N ALA A 180 -2.03 -18.94 -12.00
CA ALA A 180 -1.99 -19.71 -10.76
C ALA A 180 -3.27 -20.55 -10.65
N GLU A 181 -3.16 -21.86 -10.84
CA GLU A 181 -4.24 -22.79 -10.51
C GLU A 181 -4.53 -22.72 -9.01
N TYR A 182 -5.62 -22.06 -8.63
CA TYR A 182 -6.05 -21.98 -7.24
C TYR A 182 -6.90 -23.22 -6.89
N GLU A 183 -6.35 -24.15 -6.12
CA GLU A 183 -7.17 -25.13 -5.39
C GLU A 183 -8.03 -24.38 -4.36
N LYS A 184 -9.30 -24.19 -4.69
CA LYS A 184 -10.31 -23.77 -3.70
C LYS A 184 -10.49 -24.92 -2.70
N GLN A 185 -9.88 -24.82 -1.53
CA GLN A 185 -10.35 -25.59 -0.39
C GLN A 185 -11.64 -24.96 0.14
N CYS A 186 -12.76 -25.62 -0.15
CA CYS A 186 -14.02 -25.41 0.54
C CYS A 186 -13.91 -25.92 1.98
N GLY A 187 -14.30 -25.07 2.93
CA GLY A 187 -14.64 -25.40 4.31
C GLY A 187 -15.79 -24.51 4.75
#